data_AF-A0A268NWL5-F1
#
_entry.id   AF-A0A268NWL5-F1
#
_cell.length_a   1.000
_cell.length_b   1.000
_cell.length_c   1.000
_cell.angle_alpha   90.00
_cell.angle_beta   90.00
_cell.angle_gamma   90.00
#
_symmetry.space_group_name_H-M   'P 1'
#
loop_
_entity.id
_entity.type
_entity.pdbx_description
1 polymer ?
#
loop_
_entity_poly.entity_id
_entity_poly.type
_entity_poly.pdbx_seq_one_letter_code
_entity_poly.pdbx_strand_id
1 'polypeptide(L)'
;MSIKIRNQKPAVLYQDPFDVLPNINADKSLTDYQDKLAGHIKTRYIDPMYVPINGNQPVVIEDNTGGTTKQIDKDTLFNGVLHLWTNPTLDVNLQDQINEIYRQGIQYHSQNDWYFEEQLGVEALTRMKLPVPSQKAGKIIKYSASVDVIPTAKAFLAQPDAMNAINWFANIAAYTHDRPFNNYLLMTVQTADVFNDVKQQVKNYVQAWQTRQPINKDVNKLLADFDKIDLTNELSAGLFLPNGGGVAQAEQDALSFTRIILYVISQYEKNTTNPGALTIQPSNLQQVYMPENIIILNLENYAHATPSDIKNDWDVFEKALNAKKNLRFISNKKLMTAKAVNRSMGSGYKSSSADYKGKGVERAKAQPFSGKPIPAKRMLAMMKRVIESQVTKQVTQNTYKSQTISYMRPNRRKPDDINLPGKLATTKYRPDIHVYLDTSGSISETQYRDAVTNLIMLTKRINCNLYITSFSHYVSQTALLKTKDRSTSQIYQQFLRVPKVTGGTDFEQVWRKIDILDEFNKKNNYSHQINFIITDFGYSLSRGHRWSREQASLKHTYYVPMSMDPHGWNHLLRWAKDFRDQMIKAGDHSVRKRMLL
;
A
#
# COMPACT_ATOMS: atom_id res chain seq x y z
N MET A 1 -13.55 -23.33 1.51
CA MET A 1 -13.54 -22.78 2.87
C MET A 1 -12.96 -23.83 3.78
N SER A 2 -11.81 -23.57 4.40
CA SER A 2 -11.14 -24.50 5.30
C SER A 2 -11.54 -24.32 6.77
N ILE A 3 -11.89 -23.09 7.17
CA ILE A 3 -12.38 -22.79 8.52
C ILE A 3 -13.86 -23.16 8.67
N LYS A 4 -14.21 -23.78 9.80
CA LYS A 4 -15.58 -24.01 10.25
C LYS A 4 -15.77 -23.47 11.67
N ILE A 5 -16.82 -22.71 11.89
CA ILE A 5 -17.23 -22.21 13.21
C ILE A 5 -18.56 -22.87 13.61
N ARG A 6 -18.65 -23.38 14.85
CA ARG A 6 -19.87 -24.00 15.41
C ARG A 6 -20.24 -23.38 16.75
N ASN A 7 -21.55 -23.28 16.97
CA ASN A 7 -22.19 -22.80 18.21
C ASN A 7 -21.74 -21.38 18.64
N GLN A 8 -21.24 -20.55 17.74
CA GLN A 8 -20.82 -19.18 18.04
C GLN A 8 -21.96 -18.18 17.86
N LYS A 9 -22.21 -17.35 18.88
CA LYS A 9 -23.11 -16.20 18.78
C LYS A 9 -22.41 -15.12 17.96
N PRO A 10 -22.97 -14.66 16.83
CA PRO A 10 -22.34 -13.64 16.00
C PRO A 10 -21.91 -12.43 16.81
N ALA A 11 -20.65 -12.03 16.66
CA ALA A 11 -20.01 -10.96 17.42
C ALA A 11 -20.29 -9.59 16.77
N VAL A 12 -20.37 -8.56 17.60
CA VAL A 12 -20.34 -7.15 17.17
C VAL A 12 -19.09 -6.55 17.78
N LEU A 13 -18.08 -6.26 16.95
CA LEU A 13 -16.77 -5.83 17.45
C LEU A 13 -16.68 -4.31 17.55
N TYR A 14 -17.47 -3.59 16.75
CA TYR A 14 -17.60 -2.14 16.83
C TYR A 14 -18.96 -1.75 17.46
N GLN A 15 -19.09 -2.06 18.75
CA GLN A 15 -20.32 -1.84 19.51
C GLN A 15 -20.53 -0.36 19.87
N ASP A 16 -19.52 0.26 20.47
CA ASP A 16 -19.53 1.64 20.94
C ASP A 16 -18.46 2.47 20.21
N PRO A 17 -18.84 3.46 19.37
CA PRO A 17 -17.91 4.32 18.66
C PRO A 17 -17.23 5.37 19.57
N PHE A 18 -17.58 5.43 20.85
CA PHE A 18 -17.03 6.35 21.85
C PHE A 18 -16.20 5.64 22.93
N ASP A 19 -15.87 4.36 22.72
CA ASP A 19 -15.01 3.57 23.61
C ASP A 19 -14.11 2.65 22.77
N VAL A 20 -13.20 3.23 22.00
CA VAL A 20 -12.33 2.46 21.11
C VAL A 20 -10.93 2.30 21.70
N LEU A 21 -10.34 3.36 22.27
CA LEU A 21 -8.96 3.31 22.74
C LEU A 21 -8.83 2.58 24.09
N PRO A 22 -7.75 1.81 24.29
CA PRO A 22 -7.48 1.19 25.57
C PRO A 22 -7.14 2.25 26.63
N ASN A 23 -7.81 2.17 27.79
CA ASN A 23 -7.52 3.03 28.94
C ASN A 23 -6.33 2.46 29.73
N ILE A 24 -5.12 2.73 29.27
CA ILE A 24 -3.87 2.26 29.91
C ILE A 24 -3.01 3.47 30.27
N ASN A 25 -2.78 3.69 31.56
CA ASN A 25 -1.98 4.81 32.04
C ASN A 25 -0.55 4.79 31.44
N ALA A 26 -0.09 5.94 30.97
CA ALA A 26 1.19 6.09 30.30
C ALA A 26 2.40 5.81 31.22
N ASP A 27 2.23 5.94 32.55
CA ASP A 27 3.29 5.74 33.54
C ASP A 27 3.59 4.28 33.90
N LYS A 28 2.82 3.33 33.36
CA LYS A 28 3.00 1.90 33.63
C LYS A 28 4.30 1.35 33.06
N SER A 29 4.85 0.34 33.75
CA SER A 29 6.01 -0.41 33.25
C SER A 29 5.72 -1.04 31.88
N LEU A 30 6.78 -1.37 31.13
CA LEU A 30 6.63 -1.98 29.80
C LEU A 30 5.76 -3.24 29.86
N THR A 31 6.04 -4.13 30.81
CA THR A 31 5.30 -5.39 31.02
C THR A 31 3.83 -5.15 31.38
N ASP A 32 3.52 -4.31 32.39
CA ASP A 32 2.12 -4.05 32.78
C ASP A 32 1.32 -3.39 31.64
N TYR A 33 1.97 -2.53 30.86
CA TYR A 33 1.34 -1.94 29.68
C TYR A 33 1.03 -2.98 28.60
N GLN A 34 2.00 -3.86 28.28
CA GLN A 34 1.82 -4.91 27.28
C GLN A 34 0.75 -5.92 27.70
N ASP A 35 0.71 -6.30 28.99
CA ASP A 35 -0.30 -7.21 29.53
C ASP A 35 -1.70 -6.61 29.44
N LYS A 36 -1.86 -5.32 29.78
CA LYS A 36 -3.15 -4.61 29.66
C LYS A 36 -3.58 -4.41 28.21
N LEU A 37 -2.63 -4.15 27.33
CA LEU A 37 -2.88 -4.02 25.90
C LEU A 37 -3.36 -5.37 25.33
N ALA A 38 -2.68 -6.46 25.67
CA ALA A 38 -3.10 -7.82 25.33
C ALA A 38 -4.49 -8.14 25.89
N GLY A 39 -4.76 -7.79 27.16
CA GLY A 39 -6.07 -7.98 27.78
C GLY A 39 -7.19 -7.22 27.06
N HIS A 40 -6.95 -5.98 26.67
CA HIS A 40 -7.91 -5.17 25.93
C HIS A 40 -8.20 -5.76 24.53
N ILE A 41 -7.17 -6.19 23.79
CA ILE A 41 -7.33 -6.86 22.50
C ILE A 41 -8.16 -8.14 22.66
N LYS A 42 -7.82 -8.98 23.65
CA LYS A 42 -8.54 -10.22 23.93
C LYS A 42 -10.02 -9.95 24.18
N THR A 43 -10.30 -9.01 25.09
CA THR A 43 -11.67 -8.66 25.47
C THR A 43 -12.49 -8.11 24.30
N ARG A 44 -11.90 -7.25 23.46
CA ARG A 44 -12.63 -6.54 22.40
C ARG A 44 -12.75 -7.34 21.11
N TYR A 45 -11.74 -8.16 20.78
CA TYR A 45 -11.62 -8.75 19.44
C TYR A 45 -11.48 -10.27 19.41
N ILE A 46 -11.12 -10.91 20.52
CA ILE A 46 -10.92 -12.38 20.57
C ILE A 46 -12.06 -13.06 21.32
N ASP A 47 -12.34 -12.64 22.56
CA ASP A 47 -13.37 -13.23 23.41
C ASP A 47 -14.77 -13.24 22.79
N PRO A 48 -15.22 -12.18 22.06
CA PRO A 48 -16.52 -12.19 21.37
C PRO A 48 -16.65 -13.33 20.35
N MET A 49 -15.53 -13.82 19.79
CA MET A 49 -15.53 -14.93 18.83
C MET A 49 -15.73 -16.30 19.50
N TYR A 50 -15.77 -16.37 20.83
CA TYR A 50 -15.96 -17.60 21.61
C TYR A 50 -17.17 -17.55 22.54
N VAL A 51 -18.09 -16.61 22.32
CA VAL A 51 -19.37 -16.55 23.04
C VAL A 51 -20.34 -17.57 22.41
N PRO A 52 -20.85 -18.55 23.17
CA PRO A 52 -21.70 -19.57 22.59
C PRO A 52 -23.15 -19.11 22.38
N ILE A 53 -23.84 -19.70 21.39
CA ILE A 53 -25.31 -19.56 21.24
C ILE A 53 -26.00 -20.33 22.37
N ASN A 54 -25.60 -21.59 22.56
CA ASN A 54 -26.06 -22.43 23.66
C ASN A 54 -24.95 -22.54 24.71
N GLY A 55 -25.18 -22.00 25.91
CA GLY A 55 -24.22 -22.00 27.02
C GLY A 55 -23.77 -23.39 27.49
N ASN A 56 -24.50 -24.46 27.14
CA ASN A 56 -24.14 -25.83 27.49
C ASN A 56 -23.14 -26.47 26.50
N GLN A 57 -22.79 -25.79 25.41
CA GLN A 57 -21.81 -26.25 24.45
C GLN A 57 -20.75 -25.15 24.23
N PRO A 58 -19.45 -25.49 24.09
CA PRO A 58 -18.45 -24.49 23.76
C PRO A 58 -18.56 -24.06 22.30
N VAL A 59 -17.96 -22.91 21.98
CA VAL A 59 -17.66 -22.55 20.59
C VAL A 59 -16.51 -23.41 20.09
N VAL A 60 -16.63 -23.90 18.85
CA VAL A 60 -15.56 -24.67 18.20
C VAL A 60 -15.21 -24.01 16.87
N ILE A 61 -13.94 -23.61 16.74
CA ILE A 61 -13.34 -23.11 15.50
C ILE A 61 -12.34 -24.14 15.01
N GLU A 62 -12.50 -24.62 13.79
CA GLU A 62 -11.65 -25.67 13.20
C GLU A 62 -11.08 -25.22 11.86
N ASP A 63 -9.77 -25.36 11.69
CA ASP A 63 -9.11 -25.28 10.39
C ASP A 63 -8.93 -26.68 9.80
N ASN A 64 -9.51 -26.91 8.62
CA ASN A 64 -9.40 -28.15 7.86
C ASN A 64 -8.41 -28.06 6.69
N THR A 65 -7.56 -27.02 6.68
CA THR A 65 -6.54 -26.86 5.63
C THR A 65 -5.57 -28.05 5.65
N GLY A 66 -5.35 -28.66 4.48
CA GLY A 66 -4.39 -29.76 4.34
C GLY A 66 -4.88 -31.14 4.80
N GLY A 67 -6.18 -31.31 5.06
CA GLY A 67 -6.78 -32.61 5.40
C GLY A 67 -6.68 -33.02 6.87
N THR A 68 -6.04 -32.19 7.71
CA THR A 68 -6.00 -32.35 9.16
C THR A 68 -6.88 -31.30 9.81
N THR A 69 -7.82 -31.71 10.65
CA THR A 69 -8.64 -30.80 11.45
C THR A 69 -7.81 -30.32 12.66
N LYS A 70 -7.55 -29.01 12.72
CA LYS A 70 -6.92 -28.36 13.86
C LYS A 70 -7.91 -27.42 14.52
N GLN A 71 -8.15 -27.61 15.81
CA GLN A 71 -8.95 -26.66 16.59
C GLN A 71 -8.13 -25.40 16.84
N ILE A 72 -8.76 -24.24 16.65
CA ILE A 72 -8.20 -22.94 16.97
C ILE A 72 -8.83 -22.50 18.29
N ASP A 73 -7.99 -22.30 19.30
CA ASP A 73 -8.39 -21.74 20.59
C ASP A 73 -8.13 -20.21 20.65
N LYS A 74 -8.52 -19.60 21.77
CA LYS A 74 -8.41 -18.15 21.99
C LYS A 74 -6.97 -17.66 21.85
N ASP A 75 -6.02 -18.37 22.45
CA ASP A 75 -4.61 -17.97 22.45
C ASP A 75 -3.98 -18.15 21.07
N THR A 76 -4.35 -19.21 20.34
CA THR A 76 -3.93 -19.42 18.95
C THR A 76 -4.42 -18.29 18.04
N LEU A 77 -5.70 -17.90 18.16
CA LEU A 77 -6.24 -16.77 17.39
C LEU A 77 -5.54 -15.45 17.77
N PHE A 78 -5.37 -15.18 19.06
CA PHE A 78 -4.70 -13.99 19.56
C PHE A 78 -3.25 -13.89 19.08
N ASN A 79 -2.49 -14.98 19.18
CA ASN A 79 -1.11 -15.04 18.71
C ASN A 79 -1.01 -14.87 17.19
N GLY A 80 -1.98 -15.39 16.43
CA GLY A 80 -2.08 -15.15 14.99
C GLY A 80 -2.30 -13.66 14.67
N VAL A 81 -3.21 -12.99 15.38
CA VAL A 81 -3.43 -11.54 15.25
C VAL A 81 -2.16 -10.75 15.59
N LEU A 82 -1.51 -11.05 16.72
CA LEU A 82 -0.25 -10.39 17.08
C LEU A 82 0.87 -10.65 16.07
N HIS A 83 0.93 -11.86 15.50
CA HIS A 83 1.92 -12.18 14.47
C HIS A 83 1.74 -11.28 13.25
N LEU A 84 0.52 -11.11 12.75
CA LEU A 84 0.23 -10.18 11.65
C LEU A 84 0.64 -8.74 11.98
N TRP A 85 0.39 -8.30 13.22
CA TRP A 85 0.68 -6.93 13.67
C TRP A 85 2.16 -6.66 13.98
N THR A 86 2.98 -7.68 14.19
CA THR A 86 4.39 -7.51 14.57
C THR A 86 5.35 -7.96 13.48
N ASN A 87 4.94 -8.87 12.60
CA ASN A 87 5.77 -9.31 11.48
C ASN A 87 5.95 -8.19 10.43
N PRO A 88 7.19 -7.84 10.03
CA PRO A 88 7.44 -6.81 9.02
C PRO A 88 6.97 -7.19 7.60
N THR A 89 6.71 -8.47 7.34
CA THR A 89 6.29 -9.00 6.03
C THR A 89 4.85 -9.50 6.07
N LEU A 90 4.18 -9.48 4.90
CA LEU A 90 2.81 -9.96 4.77
C LEU A 90 2.73 -11.49 4.72
N ASP A 91 2.08 -12.11 5.71
CA ASP A 91 1.66 -13.52 5.66
C ASP A 91 0.23 -13.64 5.10
N VAL A 92 0.10 -13.93 3.81
CA VAL A 92 -1.20 -14.02 3.12
C VAL A 92 -2.05 -15.18 3.64
N ASN A 93 -1.43 -16.32 3.99
CA ASN A 93 -2.18 -17.50 4.42
C ASN A 93 -2.83 -17.25 5.78
N LEU A 94 -2.05 -16.72 6.73
CA LEU A 94 -2.57 -16.35 8.03
C LEU A 94 -3.59 -15.21 7.92
N GLN A 95 -3.33 -14.23 7.06
CA GLN A 95 -4.26 -13.12 6.78
C GLN A 95 -5.62 -13.63 6.30
N ASP A 96 -5.63 -14.62 5.38
CA ASP A 96 -6.86 -15.18 4.84
C ASP A 96 -7.55 -16.12 5.84
N GLN A 97 -6.81 -16.90 6.63
CA GLN A 97 -7.38 -17.71 7.72
C GLN A 97 -8.08 -16.85 8.77
N ILE A 98 -7.43 -15.79 9.25
CA ILE A 98 -8.01 -14.88 10.24
C ILE A 98 -9.18 -14.12 9.62
N ASN A 99 -9.06 -13.61 8.39
CA ASN A 99 -10.21 -13.00 7.70
C ASN A 99 -11.41 -13.95 7.59
N GLU A 100 -11.18 -15.23 7.32
CA GLU A 100 -12.23 -16.25 7.24
C GLU A 100 -12.94 -16.44 8.60
N ILE A 101 -12.17 -16.50 9.69
CA ILE A 101 -12.71 -16.62 11.06
C ILE A 101 -13.62 -15.42 11.36
N TYR A 102 -13.13 -14.19 11.16
CA TYR A 102 -13.89 -12.97 11.44
C TYR A 102 -15.08 -12.80 10.48
N ARG A 103 -14.93 -13.17 9.20
CA ARG A 103 -16.04 -13.18 8.24
C ARG A 103 -17.20 -14.08 8.70
N GLN A 104 -16.89 -15.27 9.22
CA GLN A 104 -17.92 -16.21 9.65
C GLN A 104 -18.51 -15.84 11.02
N GLY A 105 -17.72 -15.22 11.91
CA GLY A 105 -18.15 -14.97 13.29
C GLY A 105 -18.63 -13.56 13.62
N ILE A 106 -18.49 -12.56 12.73
CA ILE A 106 -19.04 -11.21 12.94
C ILE A 106 -20.48 -11.12 12.39
N GLN A 107 -21.37 -10.44 13.13
CA GLN A 107 -22.78 -10.22 12.74
C GLN A 107 -22.93 -9.38 11.48
N TYR A 108 -22.26 -8.22 11.42
CA TYR A 108 -22.31 -7.33 10.26
C TYR A 108 -21.08 -7.55 9.40
N HIS A 109 -21.16 -8.49 8.47
CA HIS A 109 -20.07 -8.74 7.54
C HIS A 109 -20.57 -8.81 6.09
N SER A 110 -19.72 -8.38 5.17
CA SER A 110 -19.92 -8.47 3.73
C SER A 110 -18.67 -9.04 3.08
N GLN A 111 -18.83 -9.94 2.11
CA GLN A 111 -17.70 -10.53 1.40
C GLN A 111 -16.80 -9.45 0.78
N ASN A 112 -15.52 -9.46 1.14
CA ASN A 112 -14.53 -8.47 0.72
C ASN A 112 -13.12 -9.09 0.63
N ASP A 113 -12.15 -8.31 0.17
CA ASP A 113 -10.74 -8.66 0.13
C ASP A 113 -9.84 -7.76 1.00
N TRP A 114 -10.46 -6.96 1.88
CA TRP A 114 -9.76 -6.09 2.82
C TRP A 114 -8.92 -6.92 3.79
N TYR A 115 -7.99 -6.25 4.46
CA TYR A 115 -7.18 -6.86 5.49
C TYR A 115 -8.03 -7.10 6.74
N PHE A 116 -7.61 -8.05 7.58
CA PHE A 116 -8.25 -8.34 8.85
C PHE A 116 -8.34 -7.09 9.72
N GLU A 117 -7.28 -6.29 9.72
CA GLU A 117 -7.17 -5.06 10.45
C GLU A 117 -8.20 -4.01 10.04
N GLU A 118 -8.77 -4.13 8.84
CA GLU A 118 -9.74 -3.18 8.28
C GLU A 118 -11.19 -3.67 8.43
N GLN A 119 -11.43 -4.84 9.05
CA GLN A 119 -12.76 -5.45 9.11
C GLN A 119 -13.76 -4.64 9.95
N LEU A 120 -13.33 -3.77 10.87
CA LEU A 120 -14.26 -2.86 11.54
C LEU A 120 -14.86 -1.83 10.58
N GLY A 121 -14.12 -1.41 9.56
CA GLY A 121 -14.67 -0.56 8.48
C GLY A 121 -15.73 -1.30 7.67
N VAL A 122 -15.50 -2.59 7.38
CA VAL A 122 -16.49 -3.47 6.73
C VAL A 122 -17.73 -3.67 7.61
N GLU A 123 -17.53 -3.84 8.92
CA GLU A 123 -18.62 -3.96 9.89
C GLU A 123 -19.49 -2.71 9.91
N ALA A 124 -18.87 -1.52 9.98
CA ALA A 124 -19.56 -0.24 9.93
C ALA A 124 -20.32 -0.05 8.61
N LEU A 125 -19.70 -0.36 7.46
CA LEU A 125 -20.36 -0.31 6.16
C LEU A 125 -21.59 -1.23 6.09
N THR A 126 -21.43 -2.48 6.53
CA THR A 126 -22.51 -3.48 6.50
C THR A 126 -23.65 -3.08 7.44
N ARG A 127 -23.33 -2.57 8.64
CA ARG A 127 -24.31 -2.06 9.61
C ARG A 127 -25.12 -0.89 9.05
N MET A 128 -24.48 -0.01 8.27
CA MET A 128 -25.13 1.11 7.58
C MET A 128 -25.75 0.74 6.23
N LYS A 129 -25.74 -0.55 5.85
CA LYS A 129 -26.23 -1.06 4.55
C LYS A 129 -25.54 -0.40 3.34
N LEU A 130 -24.29 -0.01 3.52
CA LEU A 130 -23.46 0.61 2.50
C LEU A 130 -22.61 -0.45 1.78
N PRO A 131 -22.41 -0.32 0.46
CA PRO A 131 -21.65 -1.30 -0.30
C PRO A 131 -20.16 -1.23 0.01
N VAL A 132 -19.54 -2.37 0.33
CA VAL A 132 -18.08 -2.42 0.54
C VAL A 132 -17.34 -1.98 -0.73
N PRO A 133 -16.39 -1.01 -0.65
CA PRO A 133 -15.52 -0.67 -1.77
C PRO A 133 -14.92 -1.92 -2.37
N SER A 134 -15.18 -2.08 -3.65
CA SER A 134 -14.72 -3.22 -4.39
C SER A 134 -14.32 -2.74 -5.76
N GLN A 135 -13.22 -3.29 -6.22
CA GLN A 135 -12.75 -3.08 -7.58
C GLN A 135 -12.59 -4.43 -8.30
N LYS A 136 -13.29 -5.46 -7.80
CA LYS A 136 -13.21 -6.85 -8.26
C LYS A 136 -14.20 -7.10 -9.40
N ALA A 137 -13.72 -7.78 -10.45
CA ALA A 137 -14.55 -8.44 -11.47
C ALA A 137 -15.70 -7.61 -12.11
N GLY A 138 -15.49 -6.31 -12.34
CA GLY A 138 -16.44 -5.45 -13.07
C GLY A 138 -17.42 -4.66 -12.18
N LYS A 139 -17.38 -4.85 -10.85
CA LYS A 139 -18.06 -3.96 -9.90
C LYS A 139 -17.03 -2.96 -9.41
N ILE A 140 -17.19 -1.68 -9.77
CA ILE A 140 -16.39 -0.58 -9.24
C ILE A 140 -17.31 0.17 -8.28
N ILE A 141 -17.05 0.04 -6.99
CA ILE A 141 -17.70 0.82 -5.95
C ILE A 141 -16.64 1.78 -5.42
N LYS A 142 -16.90 3.09 -5.56
CA LYS A 142 -16.01 4.15 -5.12
C LYS A 142 -16.80 5.15 -4.31
N TYR A 143 -16.14 5.67 -3.30
CA TYR A 143 -16.65 6.73 -2.43
C TYR A 143 -16.01 8.05 -2.83
N SER A 144 -16.75 9.14 -2.66
CA SER A 144 -16.41 10.48 -3.10
C SER A 144 -16.65 11.49 -1.99
N ALA A 145 -15.86 12.58 -2.00
CA ALA A 145 -16.01 13.62 -1.01
C ALA A 145 -17.40 14.30 -1.05
N SER A 146 -17.96 14.48 -2.26
CA SER A 146 -19.23 15.18 -2.47
C SER A 146 -20.46 14.41 -2.00
N VAL A 147 -20.50 13.10 -2.22
CA VAL A 147 -21.70 12.29 -1.96
C VAL A 147 -21.62 11.57 -0.62
N ASP A 148 -20.41 11.20 -0.19
CA ASP A 148 -20.25 10.26 0.92
C ASP A 148 -19.63 10.93 2.14
N VAL A 149 -18.55 11.71 1.97
CA VAL A 149 -17.83 12.32 3.10
C VAL A 149 -18.53 13.57 3.63
N ILE A 150 -18.75 14.60 2.81
CA ILE A 150 -19.34 15.87 3.27
C ILE A 150 -20.73 15.69 3.88
N PRO A 151 -21.65 14.91 3.27
CA PRO A 151 -22.99 14.75 3.83
C PRO A 151 -23.00 14.04 5.20
N THR A 152 -22.13 13.04 5.38
CA THR A 152 -22.03 12.34 6.67
C THR A 152 -21.30 13.15 7.73
N ALA A 153 -20.33 13.99 7.34
CA ALA A 153 -19.74 14.98 8.24
C ALA A 153 -20.80 15.96 8.77
N LYS A 154 -21.66 16.50 7.88
CA LYS A 154 -22.77 17.40 8.26
C LYS A 154 -23.77 16.72 9.20
N ALA A 155 -24.15 15.47 8.88
CA ALA A 155 -25.09 14.72 9.69
C ALA A 155 -24.54 14.47 11.11
N PHE A 156 -23.27 14.06 11.21
CA PHE A 156 -22.63 13.81 12.49
C PHE A 156 -22.38 15.08 13.30
N LEU A 157 -22.02 16.19 12.64
CA LEU A 157 -21.88 17.48 13.29
C LEU A 157 -23.20 17.96 13.89
N ALA A 158 -24.31 17.78 13.15
CA ALA A 158 -25.64 18.17 13.59
C ALA A 158 -26.20 17.28 14.71
N GLN A 159 -25.88 15.98 14.67
CA GLN A 159 -26.35 14.97 15.63
C GLN A 159 -25.18 14.07 16.05
N PRO A 160 -24.46 14.44 17.13
CA PRO A 160 -23.26 13.75 17.61
C PRO A 160 -23.57 12.43 18.36
N ASP A 161 -24.38 11.56 17.75
CA ASP A 161 -24.79 10.27 18.31
C ASP A 161 -24.00 9.08 17.73
N ALA A 162 -24.17 7.90 18.34
CA ALA A 162 -23.45 6.70 17.94
C ALA A 162 -23.77 6.26 16.49
N MET A 163 -25.01 6.45 16.01
CA MET A 163 -25.41 6.03 14.67
C MET A 163 -24.69 6.89 13.62
N ASN A 164 -24.68 8.20 13.82
CA ASN A 164 -24.01 9.14 12.94
C ASN A 164 -22.47 9.01 13.02
N ALA A 165 -21.92 8.68 14.19
CA ALA A 165 -20.49 8.36 14.34
C ALA A 165 -20.10 7.10 13.53
N ILE A 166 -20.92 6.05 13.58
CA ILE A 166 -20.70 4.83 12.77
C ILE A 166 -20.86 5.12 11.29
N ASN A 167 -21.85 5.93 10.91
CA ASN A 167 -22.06 6.33 9.52
C ASN A 167 -20.89 7.15 8.97
N TRP A 168 -20.39 8.11 9.76
CA TRP A 168 -19.18 8.86 9.45
C TRP A 168 -17.98 7.92 9.25
N PHE A 169 -17.75 7.00 10.20
CA PHE A 169 -16.67 6.03 10.11
C PHE A 169 -16.77 5.16 8.85
N ALA A 170 -17.96 4.62 8.54
CA ALA A 170 -18.18 3.79 7.36
C ALA A 170 -17.78 4.52 6.07
N ASN A 171 -18.20 5.78 5.92
CA ASN A 171 -17.95 6.56 4.71
C ASN A 171 -16.49 7.02 4.60
N ILE A 172 -15.87 7.47 5.70
CA ILE A 172 -14.47 7.90 5.65
C ILE A 172 -13.51 6.72 5.47
N ALA A 173 -13.79 5.56 6.09
CA ALA A 173 -13.01 4.34 5.88
C ALA A 173 -13.12 3.87 4.42
N ALA A 174 -14.32 3.91 3.85
CA ALA A 174 -14.53 3.55 2.45
C ALA A 174 -13.89 4.52 1.45
N TYR A 175 -13.94 5.82 1.73
CA TYR A 175 -13.28 6.86 0.94
C TYR A 175 -11.75 6.72 0.93
N THR A 176 -11.18 6.28 2.05
CA THR A 176 -9.72 6.20 2.23
C THR A 176 -9.13 4.83 1.89
N HIS A 177 -9.94 3.78 1.77
CA HIS A 177 -9.47 2.40 1.53
C HIS A 177 -8.53 2.23 0.33
N ASP A 178 -8.82 2.92 -0.79
CA ASP A 178 -8.06 2.80 -2.03
C ASP A 178 -6.74 3.61 -2.01
N ARG A 179 -6.41 4.30 -0.91
CA ARG A 179 -5.19 5.10 -0.79
C ARG A 179 -3.97 4.19 -0.57
N PRO A 180 -2.77 4.58 -1.07
CA PRO A 180 -1.58 3.72 -1.03
C PRO A 180 -0.91 3.64 0.36
N PHE A 181 -1.67 3.89 1.43
CA PHE A 181 -1.21 3.84 2.81
C PHE A 181 -2.38 3.52 3.75
N ASN A 182 -2.11 2.75 4.81
CA ASN A 182 -3.10 2.39 5.83
C ASN A 182 -2.52 2.32 7.25
N ASN A 183 -1.30 2.83 7.45
CA ASN A 183 -0.57 2.82 8.72
C ASN A 183 -0.83 4.10 9.52
N TYR A 184 -2.10 4.45 9.76
CA TYR A 184 -2.47 5.60 10.57
C TYR A 184 -3.62 5.28 11.51
N LEU A 185 -3.61 5.91 12.69
CA LEU A 185 -4.78 6.07 13.55
C LEU A 185 -5.58 7.26 13.07
N LEU A 186 -6.87 7.05 12.78
CA LEU A 186 -7.77 8.12 12.38
C LEU A 186 -8.61 8.57 13.59
N MET A 187 -8.59 9.87 13.85
CA MET A 187 -9.34 10.52 14.91
C MET A 187 -10.10 11.69 14.31
N THR A 188 -11.33 11.89 14.77
CA THR A 188 -12.15 13.05 14.41
C THR A 188 -12.49 13.84 15.66
N VAL A 189 -12.22 15.15 15.63
CA VAL A 189 -12.69 16.11 16.62
C VAL A 189 -13.86 16.89 16.03
N GLN A 190 -14.84 17.24 16.86
CA GLN A 190 -16.02 17.97 16.41
C GLN A 190 -15.64 19.36 15.88
N THR A 191 -14.79 20.07 16.62
CA THR A 191 -14.29 21.43 16.29
C THR A 191 -12.82 21.58 16.66
N ALA A 192 -12.20 22.69 16.26
CA ALA A 192 -10.85 23.03 16.68
C ALA A 192 -10.72 23.25 18.21
N ASP A 193 -11.79 23.72 18.85
CA ASP A 193 -11.81 23.94 20.30
C ASP A 193 -11.74 22.63 21.08
N VAL A 194 -12.43 21.59 20.62
CA VAL A 194 -12.30 20.25 21.21
C VAL A 194 -10.85 19.76 21.15
N PHE A 195 -10.13 20.02 20.06
CA PHE A 195 -8.72 19.68 19.97
C PHE A 195 -7.85 20.52 20.92
N ASN A 196 -8.19 21.80 21.11
CA ASN A 196 -7.53 22.65 22.11
C ASN A 196 -7.75 22.12 23.54
N ASP A 197 -8.94 21.61 23.85
CA ASP A 197 -9.21 20.98 25.14
C ASP A 197 -8.39 19.70 25.34
N VAL A 198 -8.25 18.86 24.30
CA VAL A 198 -7.36 17.69 24.35
C VAL A 198 -5.91 18.12 24.63
N LYS A 199 -5.40 19.16 23.94
CA LYS A 199 -4.06 19.71 24.21
C LYS A 199 -3.92 20.20 25.65
N GLN A 200 -4.96 20.84 26.19
CA GLN A 200 -4.95 21.30 27.57
C GLN A 200 -4.96 20.12 28.56
N GLN A 201 -5.73 19.06 28.30
CA GLN A 201 -5.68 17.85 29.11
C GLN A 201 -4.30 17.19 29.07
N VAL A 202 -3.64 17.16 27.91
CA VAL A 202 -2.26 16.65 27.79
C VAL A 202 -1.34 17.43 28.74
N LYS A 203 -1.42 18.76 28.75
CA LYS A 203 -0.64 19.61 29.68
C LYS A 203 -0.93 19.27 31.14
N ASN A 204 -2.20 19.12 31.50
CA ASN A 204 -2.60 18.83 32.89
C ASN A 204 -2.06 17.47 33.37
N TYR A 205 -2.17 16.42 32.55
CA TYR A 205 -1.62 15.09 32.87
C TYR A 205 -0.08 15.11 32.94
N VAL A 206 0.57 15.78 31.99
CA VAL A 206 2.03 15.94 31.95
C VAL A 206 2.55 16.63 33.21
N GLN A 207 1.92 17.73 33.64
CA GLN A 207 2.26 18.41 34.89
C GLN A 207 2.11 17.47 36.09
N ALA A 208 1.00 16.71 36.15
CA ALA A 208 0.78 15.75 37.23
C ALA A 208 1.85 14.65 37.27
N TRP A 209 2.28 14.10 36.12
CA TRP A 209 3.34 13.09 36.10
C TRP A 209 4.72 13.64 36.40
N GLN A 210 5.05 14.86 35.97
CA GLN A 210 6.34 15.50 36.24
C GLN A 210 6.61 15.67 37.74
N THR A 211 5.56 15.77 38.57
CA THR A 211 5.71 15.80 40.04
C THR A 211 6.10 14.45 40.64
N ARG A 212 5.87 13.33 39.92
CA ARG A 212 6.14 11.96 40.38
C ARG A 212 7.42 11.39 39.80
N GLN A 213 7.68 11.65 38.51
CA GLN A 213 8.89 11.22 37.82
C GLN A 213 9.24 12.17 36.67
N PRO A 214 10.54 12.39 36.39
CA PRO A 214 10.96 13.29 35.33
C PRO A 214 10.60 12.73 33.95
N ILE A 215 9.95 13.54 33.13
CA ILE A 215 9.71 13.23 31.71
C ILE A 215 10.95 13.58 30.88
N ASN A 216 11.31 12.69 29.95
CA ASN A 216 12.45 12.88 29.05
C ASN A 216 12.36 14.23 28.30
N LYS A 217 13.50 14.94 28.18
CA LYS A 217 13.58 16.24 27.49
C LYS A 217 13.13 16.18 26.03
N ASP A 218 13.44 15.11 25.30
CA ASP A 218 13.00 14.93 23.92
C ASP A 218 11.48 14.73 23.86
N VAL A 219 10.89 14.01 24.82
CA VAL A 219 9.42 13.88 24.94
C VAL A 219 8.77 15.23 25.24
N ASN A 220 9.32 16.02 26.18
CA ASN A 220 8.82 17.37 26.45
C ASN A 220 8.85 18.27 25.20
N LYS A 221 9.87 18.14 24.37
CA LYS A 221 9.95 18.87 23.10
C LYS A 221 8.89 18.41 22.09
N LEU A 222 8.64 17.11 21.99
CA LEU A 222 7.57 16.56 21.15
C LEU A 222 6.19 17.03 21.62
N LEU A 223 5.95 17.08 22.93
CA LEU A 223 4.73 17.62 23.54
C LEU A 223 4.58 19.12 23.25
N ALA A 224 5.66 19.89 23.31
CA ALA A 224 5.65 21.31 22.94
C ALA A 224 5.40 21.51 21.43
N ASP A 225 5.85 20.60 20.57
CA ASP A 225 5.54 20.64 19.14
C ASP A 225 4.08 20.23 18.85
N PHE A 226 3.53 19.27 19.62
CA PHE A 226 2.12 18.90 19.57
C PHE A 226 1.21 20.08 19.96
N ASP A 227 1.59 20.86 20.97
CA ASP A 227 0.81 22.03 21.41
C ASP A 227 0.65 23.12 20.32
N LYS A 228 1.63 23.20 19.41
CA LYS A 228 1.65 24.17 18.31
C LYS A 228 0.73 23.79 17.14
N ILE A 229 0.13 22.60 17.15
CA ILE A 229 -0.79 22.20 16.10
C ILE A 229 -2.06 23.05 16.21
N ASP A 230 -2.41 23.72 15.11
CA ASP A 230 -3.62 24.53 14.99
C ASP A 230 -4.56 23.88 13.95
N LEU A 231 -5.82 23.69 14.34
CA LEU A 231 -6.89 23.12 13.51
C LEU A 231 -7.97 24.14 13.16
N THR A 232 -7.84 25.40 13.57
CA THR A 232 -8.90 26.43 13.45
C THR A 232 -9.40 26.57 12.02
N ASN A 233 -8.49 26.79 11.06
CA ASN A 233 -8.83 26.95 9.64
C ASN A 233 -8.40 25.76 8.79
N GLU A 234 -8.16 24.62 9.42
CA GLU A 234 -7.57 23.46 8.76
C GLU A 234 -8.53 22.28 8.79
N LEU A 235 -8.65 21.59 7.65
CA LEU A 235 -9.45 20.37 7.55
C LEU A 235 -8.91 19.28 8.47
N SER A 236 -7.58 19.20 8.57
CA SER A 236 -6.93 18.14 9.32
C SER A 236 -5.48 18.45 9.69
N ALA A 237 -4.94 17.63 10.60
CA ALA A 237 -3.53 17.55 10.93
C ALA A 237 -3.06 16.09 10.89
N GLY A 238 -2.04 15.82 10.07
CA GLY A 238 -1.36 14.52 10.03
C GLY A 238 -0.05 14.58 10.78
N LEU A 239 0.12 13.70 11.76
CA LEU A 239 1.26 13.62 12.67
C LEU A 239 2.06 12.36 12.40
N PHE A 240 3.36 12.54 12.13
CA PHE A 240 4.30 11.43 12.04
C PHE A 240 4.87 11.15 13.41
N LEU A 241 4.55 9.99 13.98
CA LEU A 241 5.11 9.64 15.29
C LEU A 241 6.62 9.35 15.18
N PRO A 242 7.40 9.74 16.20
CA PRO A 242 8.84 9.52 16.24
C PRO A 242 9.19 8.03 16.24
N ASN A 243 10.42 7.67 15.85
CA ASN A 243 10.93 6.29 15.87
C ASN A 243 10.14 5.25 15.05
N GLY A 244 9.19 5.65 14.21
CA GLY A 244 8.26 4.71 13.56
C GLY A 244 7.00 4.42 14.39
N GLY A 245 6.77 5.15 15.49
CA GLY A 245 5.57 5.07 16.33
C GLY A 245 5.54 3.87 17.27
N GLY A 246 4.34 3.45 17.67
CA GLY A 246 4.09 2.48 18.75
C GLY A 246 4.67 1.07 18.54
N VAL A 247 5.23 0.76 17.37
CA VAL A 247 5.97 -0.49 17.11
C VAL A 247 7.41 -0.43 17.63
N ALA A 248 7.96 0.77 17.84
CA ALA A 248 9.32 0.94 18.34
C ALA A 248 9.37 0.86 19.87
N GLN A 249 10.39 0.20 20.41
CA GLN A 249 10.56 0.01 21.85
C GLN A 249 10.58 1.35 22.60
N ALA A 250 11.25 2.38 22.08
CA ALA A 250 11.31 3.71 22.70
C ALA A 250 9.93 4.39 22.82
N GLU A 251 9.00 4.09 21.91
CA GLU A 251 7.61 4.58 21.96
C GLU A 251 6.70 3.69 22.80
N GLN A 252 7.23 2.57 23.28
CA GLN A 252 6.63 1.73 24.29
C GLN A 252 7.27 1.95 25.65
N ASP A 253 8.18 2.90 25.87
CA ASP A 253 8.66 3.16 27.23
C ASP A 253 7.63 3.96 28.03
N ALA A 254 7.67 3.83 29.36
CA ALA A 254 6.81 4.60 30.26
C ALA A 254 6.96 6.11 29.99
N LEU A 255 5.84 6.83 29.92
CA LEU A 255 5.78 8.26 29.60
C LEU A 255 6.47 8.65 28.28
N SER A 256 6.59 7.72 27.33
CA SER A 256 6.89 8.06 25.94
C SER A 256 5.79 8.93 25.34
N PHE A 257 6.14 9.69 24.29
CA PHE A 257 5.20 10.59 23.63
C PHE A 257 3.94 9.85 23.16
N THR A 258 4.12 8.70 22.50
CA THR A 258 3.01 7.89 21.99
C THR A 258 2.08 7.43 23.11
N ARG A 259 2.61 6.91 24.22
CA ARG A 259 1.78 6.47 25.37
C ARG A 259 1.01 7.61 26.02
N ILE A 260 1.66 8.77 26.21
CA ILE A 260 1.01 9.95 26.79
C ILE A 260 -0.18 10.38 25.94
N ILE A 261 0.03 10.54 24.63
CA ILE A 261 -1.02 11.00 23.72
C ILE A 261 -2.17 9.99 23.67
N LEU A 262 -1.90 8.70 23.50
CA LEU A 262 -2.95 7.68 23.46
C LEU A 262 -3.76 7.60 24.76
N TYR A 263 -3.09 7.66 25.92
CA TYR A 263 -3.79 7.66 27.21
C TYR A 263 -4.70 8.87 27.36
N VAL A 264 -4.20 10.08 27.07
CA VAL A 264 -4.98 11.31 27.25
C VAL A 264 -6.16 11.36 26.28
N ILE A 265 -5.97 10.94 25.01
CA ILE A 265 -7.07 10.82 24.06
C ILE A 265 -8.10 9.79 24.55
N SER A 266 -7.67 8.64 25.07
CA SER A 266 -8.56 7.64 25.67
C SER A 266 -9.34 8.19 26.87
N GLN A 267 -8.70 9.02 27.72
CA GLN A 267 -9.40 9.69 28.82
C GLN A 267 -10.44 10.69 28.31
N TYR A 268 -10.11 11.46 27.27
CA TYR A 268 -11.05 12.42 26.69
C TYR A 268 -12.25 11.70 26.06
N GLU A 269 -11.99 10.68 25.24
CA GLU A 269 -13.00 9.85 24.56
C GLU A 269 -14.03 9.31 25.55
N LYS A 270 -13.59 8.77 26.68
CA LYS A 270 -14.45 8.05 27.64
C LYS A 270 -15.13 8.93 28.67
N ASN A 271 -14.56 10.09 28.98
CA ASN A 271 -15.03 10.94 30.08
C ASN A 271 -15.66 12.26 29.62
N THR A 272 -15.71 12.53 28.31
CA THR A 272 -16.39 13.71 27.78
C THR A 272 -17.90 13.62 28.03
N THR A 273 -18.52 14.76 28.37
CA THR A 273 -19.98 14.88 28.49
C THR A 273 -20.68 15.03 27.14
N ASN A 274 -19.91 15.27 26.07
CA ASN A 274 -20.37 15.31 24.69
C ASN A 274 -19.73 14.13 23.93
N PRO A 275 -20.43 12.99 23.78
CA PRO A 275 -19.87 11.77 23.18
C PRO A 275 -19.32 11.99 21.76
N GLY A 276 -19.96 12.80 20.92
CA GLY A 276 -19.45 13.09 19.57
C GLY A 276 -18.39 14.19 19.49
N ALA A 277 -17.90 14.72 20.62
CA ALA A 277 -16.79 15.67 20.64
C ALA A 277 -15.53 15.07 20.01
N LEU A 278 -15.23 13.80 20.33
CA LEU A 278 -14.06 13.08 19.87
C LEU A 278 -14.44 11.65 19.55
N THR A 279 -14.09 11.19 18.36
CA THR A 279 -14.29 9.78 17.96
C THR A 279 -13.04 9.22 17.32
N ILE A 280 -12.79 7.94 17.59
CA ILE A 280 -11.72 7.19 16.96
C ILE A 280 -12.32 6.36 15.84
N GLN A 281 -11.74 6.46 14.65
CA GLN A 281 -12.11 5.64 13.50
C GLN A 281 -11.07 4.52 13.36
N PRO A 282 -11.37 3.29 13.79
CA PRO A 282 -10.44 2.17 13.73
C PRO A 282 -10.35 1.60 12.30
N SER A 283 -9.94 2.43 11.33
CA SER A 283 -9.76 2.03 9.93
C SER A 283 -8.68 0.97 9.76
N ASN A 284 -7.74 0.90 10.71
CA ASN A 284 -6.77 -0.17 10.86
C ASN A 284 -6.63 -0.50 12.35
N LEU A 285 -7.10 -1.66 12.77
CA LEU A 285 -7.08 -2.14 14.16
C LEU A 285 -5.70 -2.10 14.81
N GLN A 286 -4.64 -2.41 14.07
CA GLN A 286 -3.28 -2.35 14.59
C GLN A 286 -2.95 -0.93 15.06
N GLN A 287 -3.36 0.08 14.29
CA GLN A 287 -3.01 1.48 14.53
C GLN A 287 -3.75 2.07 15.74
N VAL A 288 -4.83 1.44 16.21
CA VAL A 288 -5.48 1.76 17.48
C VAL A 288 -4.55 1.51 18.67
N TYR A 289 -3.70 0.48 18.58
CA TYR A 289 -2.79 0.06 19.65
C TYR A 289 -1.35 0.50 19.45
N MET A 290 -0.88 0.47 18.20
CA MET A 290 0.49 0.74 17.81
C MET A 290 0.52 1.71 16.62
N PRO A 291 0.08 2.97 16.81
CA PRO A 291 0.03 3.94 15.73
C PRO A 291 1.44 4.27 15.24
N GLU A 292 1.63 4.34 13.93
CA GLU A 292 2.84 4.93 13.33
C GLU A 292 2.64 6.40 12.98
N ASN A 293 1.39 6.77 12.71
CA ASN A 293 0.94 8.08 12.30
C ASN A 293 -0.45 8.34 12.90
N ILE A 294 -0.78 9.59 13.17
CA ILE A 294 -2.13 9.99 13.62
C ILE A 294 -2.66 11.03 12.63
N ILE A 295 -3.86 10.82 12.10
CA ILE A 295 -4.58 11.81 11.31
C ILE A 295 -5.75 12.30 12.15
N ILE A 296 -5.77 13.61 12.40
CA ILE A 296 -6.81 14.29 13.17
C ILE A 296 -7.65 15.09 12.18
N LEU A 297 -8.93 14.75 12.05
CA LEU A 297 -9.90 15.44 11.21
C LEU A 297 -10.70 16.44 12.05
N ASN A 298 -10.91 17.65 11.51
CA ASN A 298 -11.84 18.63 12.05
C ASN A 298 -13.19 18.45 11.34
N LEU A 299 -14.18 17.91 12.06
CA LEU A 299 -15.50 17.57 11.53
C LEU A 299 -16.25 18.80 11.00
N GLU A 300 -16.23 19.91 11.75
CA GLU A 300 -16.82 21.18 11.34
C GLU A 300 -16.25 21.66 10.00
N ASN A 301 -14.92 21.72 9.90
CA ASN A 301 -14.28 22.16 8.67
C ASN A 301 -14.56 21.18 7.51
N TYR A 302 -14.59 19.87 7.76
CA TYR A 302 -14.99 18.87 6.76
C TYR A 302 -16.44 19.04 6.29
N ALA A 303 -17.36 19.39 7.19
CA ALA A 303 -18.77 19.64 6.86
C ALA A 303 -18.96 20.87 5.96
N HIS A 304 -18.05 21.85 6.03
CA HIS A 304 -18.09 23.08 5.22
C HIS A 304 -17.15 23.07 4.01
N ALA A 305 -16.33 22.03 3.85
CA ALA A 305 -15.36 21.91 2.78
C ALA A 305 -15.98 21.72 1.39
N THR A 306 -15.23 22.07 0.34
CA THR A 306 -15.55 21.60 -1.01
C THR A 306 -14.95 20.20 -1.25
N PRO A 307 -15.47 19.42 -2.22
CA PRO A 307 -14.88 18.13 -2.58
C PRO A 307 -13.40 18.21 -3.00
N SER A 308 -13.00 19.35 -3.58
CA SER A 308 -11.60 19.60 -3.97
C SER A 308 -10.71 19.78 -2.75
N ASP A 309 -11.19 20.48 -1.72
CA ASP A 309 -10.39 20.74 -0.51
C ASP A 309 -10.07 19.43 0.22
N ILE A 310 -11.09 18.58 0.43
CA ILE A 310 -10.92 17.26 1.04
C ILE A 310 -9.92 16.43 0.23
N LYS A 311 -10.08 16.38 -1.09
CA LYS A 311 -9.15 15.61 -1.92
C LYS A 311 -7.71 16.11 -1.81
N ASN A 312 -7.51 17.43 -1.88
CA ASN A 312 -6.18 18.03 -1.76
C ASN A 312 -5.55 17.73 -0.40
N ASP A 313 -6.34 17.71 0.67
CA ASP A 313 -5.92 17.38 2.03
C ASP A 313 -5.39 15.94 2.13
N TRP A 314 -6.11 14.97 1.57
CA TRP A 314 -5.65 13.59 1.50
C TRP A 314 -4.45 13.38 0.57
N ASP A 315 -4.37 14.12 -0.54
CA ASP A 315 -3.21 14.09 -1.43
C ASP A 315 -1.94 14.66 -0.74
N VAL A 316 -2.11 15.63 0.16
CA VAL A 316 -1.05 16.15 1.03
C VAL A 316 -0.54 15.06 1.98
N PHE A 317 -1.42 14.26 2.57
CA PHE A 317 -1.02 13.11 3.40
C PHE A 317 -0.27 12.04 2.64
N GLU A 318 -0.78 11.67 1.46
CA GLU A 318 -0.17 10.67 0.59
C GLU A 318 1.28 11.06 0.24
N LYS A 319 1.49 12.31 -0.18
CA LYS A 319 2.82 12.84 -0.49
C LYS A 319 3.74 12.82 0.72
N ALA A 320 3.25 13.25 1.88
CA ALA A 320 4.06 13.33 3.08
C ALA A 320 4.45 11.94 3.61
N LEU A 321 3.57 10.94 3.52
CA LEU A 321 3.87 9.54 3.86
C LEU A 321 4.89 8.91 2.91
N ASN A 322 4.75 9.15 1.61
CA ASN A 322 5.74 8.70 0.62
C ASN A 322 7.11 9.34 0.86
N ALA A 323 7.13 10.63 1.19
CA ALA A 323 8.37 11.33 1.56
C ALA A 323 9.00 10.75 2.83
N LYS A 324 8.20 10.48 3.87
CA LYS A 324 8.65 9.82 5.11
C LYS A 324 9.37 8.50 4.82
N LYS A 325 8.87 7.69 3.89
CA LYS A 325 9.51 6.41 3.49
C LYS A 325 10.88 6.60 2.82
N ASN A 326 11.14 7.75 2.21
CA ASN A 326 12.38 8.07 1.49
C ASN A 326 13.40 8.80 2.37
N LEU A 327 12.92 9.57 3.36
CA LEU A 327 13.74 10.22 4.37
C LEU A 327 14.06 9.21 5.46
N ARG A 328 15.12 8.41 5.26
CA ARG A 328 15.63 7.42 6.24
C ARG A 328 16.11 8.00 7.59
N PHE A 329 15.73 9.23 7.93
CA PHE A 329 15.92 9.84 9.25
C PHE A 329 14.75 10.74 9.58
N ILE A 330 13.70 10.20 10.22
CA ILE A 330 12.83 11.04 11.03
C ILE A 330 13.62 11.31 12.30
N SER A 331 14.12 12.54 12.44
CA SER A 331 14.80 12.94 13.66
C SER A 331 13.84 12.79 14.84
N ASN A 332 14.23 11.99 15.83
CA ASN A 332 13.48 11.71 17.07
C ASN A 332 13.20 12.97 17.92
N LYS A 333 13.73 14.13 17.52
CA LYS A 333 13.76 15.37 18.30
C LYS A 333 12.72 16.41 17.87
N LYS A 334 11.87 16.12 16.87
CA LYS A 334 10.84 17.06 16.41
C LYS A 334 9.63 16.32 15.89
N LEU A 335 8.44 16.74 16.31
CA LEU A 335 7.20 16.22 15.75
C LEU A 335 6.99 16.83 14.37
N MET A 336 6.79 15.99 13.35
CA MET A 336 6.62 16.43 11.98
C MET A 336 5.15 16.32 11.57
N THR A 337 4.61 17.40 11.00
CA THR A 337 3.28 17.39 10.39
C THR A 337 3.37 17.15 8.89
N ALA A 338 2.34 16.57 8.29
CA ALA A 338 2.26 16.37 6.83
C ALA A 338 2.55 17.64 6.02
N LYS A 339 2.00 18.77 6.47
CA LYS A 339 2.24 20.09 5.86
C LYS A 339 3.68 20.56 6.01
N ALA A 340 4.32 20.31 7.15
CA ALA A 340 5.73 20.66 7.35
C ALA A 340 6.65 19.83 6.43
N VAL A 341 6.38 18.53 6.30
CA VAL A 341 7.09 17.65 5.36
C VAL A 341 6.94 18.15 3.93
N ASN A 342 5.71 18.42 3.49
CA ASN A 342 5.47 18.93 2.13
C ASN A 342 6.12 20.30 1.88
N ARG A 343 6.11 21.22 2.85
CA ARG A 343 6.80 22.52 2.74
C ARG A 343 8.32 22.36 2.58
N SER A 344 8.93 21.42 3.29
CA SER A 344 10.37 21.14 3.19
C SER A 344 10.81 20.55 1.85
N MET A 345 9.86 20.05 1.04
CA MET A 345 10.15 19.42 -0.25
C MET A 345 10.17 20.38 -1.46
N GLY A 346 9.85 21.67 -1.27
CA GLY A 346 9.83 22.65 -2.37
C GLY A 346 8.77 22.34 -3.45
N SER A 347 8.52 23.29 -4.35
CA SER A 347 7.45 23.32 -5.37
C SER A 347 7.58 22.29 -6.52
N GLY A 348 8.06 21.07 -6.24
CA GLY A 348 8.30 20.01 -7.23
C GLY A 348 7.16 19.01 -7.44
N TYR A 349 6.18 18.92 -6.52
CA TYR A 349 5.20 17.82 -6.50
C TYR A 349 3.76 18.31 -6.74
N LYS A 350 3.49 18.79 -7.96
CA LYS A 350 2.11 18.90 -8.47
C LYS A 350 1.79 17.63 -9.27
N SER A 351 1.22 16.62 -8.60
CA SER A 351 0.45 15.58 -9.29
C SER A 351 -0.96 16.11 -9.53
N SER A 352 -1.30 16.25 -10.80
CA SER A 352 -2.62 16.60 -11.30
C SER A 352 -3.45 15.33 -11.49
N SER A 353 -4.65 15.37 -10.93
CA SER A 353 -5.74 14.48 -11.28
C SER A 353 -6.39 14.90 -12.59
N ALA A 354 -6.47 14.00 -13.56
CA ALA A 354 -7.41 14.10 -14.66
C ALA A 354 -7.67 12.70 -15.26
N ASP A 355 -8.94 12.33 -15.23
CA ASP A 355 -9.68 11.39 -16.06
C ASP A 355 -8.99 10.15 -16.64
N TYR A 356 -9.54 8.98 -16.26
CA TYR A 356 -9.72 7.91 -17.24
C TYR A 356 -11.10 7.27 -17.11
N LYS A 357 -11.94 7.50 -18.13
CA LYS A 357 -13.11 6.68 -18.44
C LYS A 357 -12.66 5.23 -18.56
N GLY A 358 -13.30 4.36 -17.76
CA GLY A 358 -13.00 2.95 -17.70
C GLY A 358 -13.04 2.29 -19.07
N LYS A 359 -11.88 1.82 -19.54
CA LYS A 359 -11.86 0.74 -20.51
C LYS A 359 -12.08 -0.56 -19.75
N GLY A 360 -13.19 -1.22 -20.06
CA GLY A 360 -13.58 -2.50 -19.48
C GLY A 360 -12.43 -3.49 -19.55
N VAL A 361 -12.07 -4.03 -18.39
CA VAL A 361 -11.15 -5.15 -18.31
C VAL A 361 -11.92 -6.37 -18.79
N GLU A 362 -11.74 -6.71 -20.07
CA GLU A 362 -12.29 -7.94 -20.66
C GLU A 362 -11.84 -9.17 -19.84
N ARG A 363 -12.82 -10.03 -19.56
CA ARG A 363 -12.67 -11.34 -18.91
C ARG A 363 -11.94 -12.31 -19.84
N ALA A 364 -10.61 -12.22 -19.91
CA ALA A 364 -9.81 -13.39 -20.22
C ALA A 364 -9.60 -14.16 -18.92
N LYS A 365 -10.01 -15.44 -18.85
CA LYS A 365 -9.59 -16.35 -17.77
C LYS A 365 -8.08 -16.17 -17.60
N ALA A 366 -7.65 -15.80 -16.38
CA ALA A 366 -6.25 -15.66 -16.06
C ALA A 366 -5.55 -16.97 -16.45
N GLN A 367 -4.65 -16.89 -17.44
CA GLN A 367 -3.93 -18.07 -17.90
C GLN A 367 -3.15 -18.66 -16.71
N PRO A 368 -3.13 -19.98 -16.51
CA PRO A 368 -2.30 -20.57 -15.47
C PRO A 368 -0.81 -20.26 -15.75
N PHE A 369 0.03 -20.29 -14.72
CA PHE A 369 1.48 -20.24 -14.94
C PHE A 369 1.93 -21.52 -15.66
N SER A 370 2.95 -21.40 -16.51
CA SER A 370 3.56 -22.55 -17.18
C SER A 370 4.12 -23.54 -16.15
N GLY A 371 3.65 -24.80 -16.18
CA GLY A 371 4.19 -25.86 -15.32
C GLY A 371 5.63 -26.29 -15.66
N LYS A 372 6.19 -25.81 -16.78
CA LYS A 372 7.56 -26.12 -17.23
C LYS A 372 8.38 -24.84 -17.44
N PRO A 373 9.72 -24.90 -17.30
CA PRO A 373 10.62 -23.80 -17.61
C PRO A 373 10.31 -23.19 -18.99
N ILE A 374 10.22 -21.87 -19.04
CA ILE A 374 9.93 -21.17 -20.29
C ILE A 374 11.21 -21.07 -21.13
N PRO A 375 11.23 -21.63 -22.36
CA PRO A 375 12.41 -21.53 -23.21
C PRO A 375 12.74 -20.07 -23.55
N ALA A 376 14.04 -19.72 -23.59
CA ALA A 376 14.52 -18.36 -23.87
C ALA A 376 13.85 -17.73 -25.11
N LYS A 377 13.75 -18.48 -26.22
CA LYS A 377 13.08 -18.02 -27.46
C LYS A 377 11.63 -17.57 -27.23
N ARG A 378 10.89 -18.28 -26.38
CA ARG A 378 9.49 -17.94 -26.03
C ARG A 378 9.45 -16.73 -25.10
N MET A 379 10.34 -16.66 -24.12
CA MET A 379 10.46 -15.50 -23.22
C MET A 379 10.72 -14.20 -24.00
N LEU A 380 11.70 -14.24 -24.90
CA LEU A 380 12.02 -13.12 -25.78
C LEU A 380 10.85 -12.69 -26.66
N ALA A 381 10.03 -13.65 -27.12
CA ALA A 381 8.82 -13.34 -27.89
C ALA A 381 7.75 -12.64 -27.04
N MET A 382 7.60 -13.02 -25.76
CA MET A 382 6.67 -12.37 -24.83
C MET A 382 7.11 -10.94 -24.51
N MET A 383 8.39 -10.74 -24.15
CA MET A 383 8.94 -9.40 -23.91
C MET A 383 8.84 -8.52 -25.16
N LYS A 384 9.19 -9.06 -26.33
CA LYS A 384 9.05 -8.36 -27.61
C LYS A 384 7.60 -7.91 -27.84
N ARG A 385 6.61 -8.77 -27.62
CA ARG A 385 5.19 -8.42 -27.79
C ARG A 385 4.79 -7.23 -26.91
N VAL A 386 5.23 -7.21 -25.65
CA VAL A 386 4.99 -6.10 -24.73
C VAL A 386 5.61 -4.81 -25.26
N ILE A 387 6.86 -4.84 -25.71
CA ILE A 387 7.56 -3.67 -26.24
C ILE A 387 6.88 -3.14 -27.51
N GLU A 388 6.50 -4.04 -28.42
CA GLU A 388 5.91 -3.66 -29.70
C GLU A 388 4.47 -3.15 -29.58
N SER A 389 3.74 -3.51 -28.52
CA SER A 389 2.39 -2.99 -28.28
C SER A 389 2.37 -1.55 -27.76
N GLN A 390 3.52 -1.02 -27.32
CA GLN A 390 3.62 0.34 -26.78
C GLN A 390 4.14 1.32 -27.83
N VAL A 391 3.47 2.46 -27.95
CA VAL A 391 3.86 3.55 -28.86
C VAL A 391 3.76 4.85 -28.07
N THR A 392 4.69 5.77 -28.32
CA THR A 392 4.71 7.08 -27.68
C THR A 392 4.86 8.19 -28.72
N LYS A 393 4.46 9.41 -28.35
CA LYS A 393 4.77 10.64 -29.09
C LYS A 393 5.81 11.51 -28.35
N GLN A 394 6.20 11.09 -27.16
CA GLN A 394 7.15 11.80 -26.30
C GLN A 394 8.60 11.43 -26.68
N VAL A 395 9.55 12.18 -26.14
CA VAL A 395 10.99 11.98 -26.41
C VAL A 395 11.45 10.63 -25.85
N THR A 396 12.26 9.90 -26.62
CA THR A 396 12.80 8.58 -26.30
C THR A 396 14.08 8.30 -27.10
N GLN A 397 14.93 7.41 -26.57
CA GLN A 397 16.10 6.87 -27.27
C GLN A 397 15.73 5.84 -28.35
N ASN A 398 14.51 5.30 -28.32
CA ASN A 398 14.09 4.16 -29.12
C ASN A 398 13.19 4.56 -30.30
N THR A 399 13.82 4.84 -31.43
CA THR A 399 13.16 5.14 -32.72
C THR A 399 13.22 3.97 -33.70
N TYR A 400 12.15 3.79 -34.49
CA TYR A 400 12.10 2.82 -35.58
C TYR A 400 11.43 3.41 -36.82
N LYS A 401 11.81 2.93 -38.02
CA LYS A 401 11.20 3.34 -39.29
C LYS A 401 10.04 2.40 -39.62
N SER A 402 8.87 2.96 -39.87
CA SER A 402 7.71 2.26 -40.41
C SER A 402 7.58 2.62 -41.89
N GLN A 403 7.38 1.63 -42.76
CA GLN A 403 7.11 1.87 -44.17
C GLN A 403 5.67 1.49 -44.48
N THR A 404 4.92 2.38 -45.12
CA THR A 404 3.59 2.11 -45.67
C THR A 404 3.59 2.40 -47.17
N ILE A 405 2.78 1.66 -47.91
CA ILE A 405 2.52 1.97 -49.32
C ILE A 405 1.45 3.06 -49.39
N SER A 406 1.63 4.03 -50.29
CA SER A 406 0.70 5.13 -50.48
C SER A 406 0.66 5.53 -51.95
N TYR A 407 -0.55 5.65 -52.49
CA TYR A 407 -0.79 6.17 -53.84
C TYR A 407 -0.53 7.69 -53.94
N MET A 408 -0.43 8.39 -52.81
CA MET A 408 -0.04 9.80 -52.74
C MET A 408 1.47 10.03 -52.90
N ARG A 409 2.26 8.95 -53.03
CA ARG A 409 3.70 8.98 -53.27
C ARG A 409 3.99 8.22 -54.56
N PRO A 410 4.75 8.77 -55.52
CA PRO A 410 5.13 8.06 -56.73
C PRO A 410 5.96 6.81 -56.45
N ASN A 411 5.81 5.76 -57.28
CA ASN A 411 6.65 4.58 -57.19
C ASN A 411 8.08 4.90 -57.66
N ARG A 412 9.10 4.57 -56.86
CA ARG A 412 10.51 4.89 -57.17
C ARG A 412 11.02 4.23 -58.46
N ARG A 413 10.48 3.07 -58.87
CA ARG A 413 10.90 2.35 -60.08
C ARG A 413 10.13 2.76 -61.33
N LYS A 414 8.89 3.23 -61.16
CA LYS A 414 8.02 3.71 -62.24
C LYS A 414 7.24 4.95 -61.74
N PRO A 415 7.87 6.13 -61.75
CA PRO A 415 7.27 7.34 -61.17
C PRO A 415 5.98 7.79 -61.85
N ASP A 416 5.86 7.54 -63.16
CA ASP A 416 4.74 8.01 -63.99
C ASP A 416 3.53 7.05 -64.01
N ASP A 417 3.66 5.87 -63.42
CA ASP A 417 2.58 4.89 -63.34
C ASP A 417 1.69 5.16 -62.11
N ILE A 418 0.60 5.90 -62.32
CA ILE A 418 -0.36 6.31 -61.28
C ILE A 418 -1.03 5.14 -60.57
N ASN A 419 -1.00 3.93 -61.16
CA ASN A 419 -1.57 2.73 -60.57
C ASN A 419 -0.59 2.03 -59.60
N LEU A 420 0.66 2.50 -59.50
CA LEU A 420 1.67 1.91 -58.63
C LEU A 420 1.93 2.81 -57.40
N PRO A 421 1.64 2.33 -56.18
CA PRO A 421 1.89 3.11 -54.98
C PRO A 421 3.40 3.21 -54.67
N GLY A 422 3.81 4.35 -54.12
CA GLY A 422 5.14 4.59 -53.57
C GLY A 422 5.26 4.17 -52.10
N LYS A 423 6.48 4.25 -51.57
CA LYS A 423 6.76 3.95 -50.15
C LYS A 423 6.85 5.24 -49.34
N LEU A 424 6.01 5.37 -48.31
CA LEU A 424 6.10 6.40 -47.29
C LEU A 424 6.86 5.83 -46.08
N ALA A 425 7.97 6.46 -45.71
CA ALA A 425 8.72 6.10 -44.50
C ALA A 425 8.39 7.10 -43.38
N THR A 426 7.93 6.62 -42.24
CA THR A 426 7.62 7.42 -41.04
C THR A 426 8.44 6.93 -39.87
N THR A 427 9.09 7.85 -39.15
CA THR A 427 9.75 7.53 -37.89
C THR A 427 8.69 7.42 -36.79
N LYS A 428 8.67 6.28 -36.10
CA LYS A 428 7.82 6.03 -34.93
C LYS A 428 8.70 5.86 -33.69
N TYR A 429 8.09 6.10 -32.54
CA TYR A 429 8.76 6.12 -31.25
C TYR A 429 8.18 5.05 -30.34
N ARG A 430 9.04 4.36 -29.59
CA ARG A 430 8.65 3.43 -28.53
C ARG A 430 9.17 3.95 -27.19
N PRO A 431 8.45 3.73 -26.09
CA PRO A 431 8.99 4.03 -24.76
C PRO A 431 10.39 3.42 -24.54
N ASP A 432 11.18 4.03 -23.67
CA ASP A 432 12.48 3.50 -23.29
C ASP A 432 12.32 2.19 -22.49
N ILE A 433 13.23 1.25 -22.70
CA ILE A 433 13.19 -0.07 -22.04
C ILE A 433 14.16 -0.03 -20.87
N HIS A 434 13.68 -0.35 -19.67
CA HIS A 434 14.50 -0.45 -18.47
C HIS A 434 14.41 -1.86 -17.90
N VAL A 435 15.55 -2.51 -17.75
CA VAL A 435 15.67 -3.83 -17.14
C VAL A 435 16.23 -3.69 -15.73
N TYR A 436 15.49 -4.21 -14.76
CA TYR A 436 15.94 -4.42 -13.39
C TYR A 436 16.32 -5.89 -13.27
N LEU A 437 17.61 -6.16 -13.11
CA LEU A 437 18.15 -7.51 -13.07
C LEU A 437 18.47 -7.88 -11.61
N ASP A 438 17.80 -8.92 -11.11
CA ASP A 438 18.02 -9.43 -9.76
C ASP A 438 19.43 -10.02 -9.65
N THR A 439 20.16 -9.57 -8.63
CA THR A 439 21.49 -10.03 -8.26
C THR A 439 21.57 -10.31 -6.76
N SER A 440 20.44 -10.62 -6.15
CA SER A 440 20.36 -11.09 -4.76
C SER A 440 21.05 -12.44 -4.58
N GLY A 441 21.28 -12.83 -3.32
CA GLY A 441 22.03 -14.05 -2.98
C GLY A 441 21.40 -15.36 -3.47
N SER A 442 20.13 -15.37 -3.86
CA SER A 442 19.48 -16.55 -4.47
C SER A 442 19.81 -16.71 -5.95
N ILE A 443 20.39 -15.70 -6.58
CA ILE A 443 20.73 -15.71 -8.01
C ILE A 443 22.18 -16.19 -8.20
N SER A 444 22.32 -17.37 -8.80
CA SER A 444 23.61 -17.92 -9.21
C SER A 444 24.21 -17.18 -10.41
N GLU A 445 25.53 -17.29 -10.56
CA GLU A 445 26.24 -16.71 -11.70
C GLU A 445 25.75 -17.25 -13.05
N THR A 446 25.38 -18.52 -13.12
CA THR A 446 24.84 -19.13 -14.34
C THR A 446 23.51 -18.49 -14.74
N GLN A 447 22.61 -18.27 -13.78
CA GLN A 447 21.32 -17.61 -14.03
C GLN A 447 21.51 -16.16 -14.49
N TYR A 448 22.46 -15.46 -13.86
CA TYR A 448 22.83 -14.11 -14.27
C TYR A 448 23.37 -14.08 -15.71
N ARG A 449 24.29 -14.98 -16.05
CA ARG A 449 24.87 -15.10 -17.41
C ARG A 449 23.80 -15.39 -18.45
N ASP A 450 22.88 -16.29 -18.16
CA ASP A 450 21.75 -16.62 -19.04
C ASP A 450 20.86 -15.39 -19.26
N ALA A 451 20.55 -14.64 -18.21
CA ALA A 451 19.75 -13.42 -18.30
C ALA A 451 20.44 -12.35 -19.17
N VAL A 452 21.74 -12.11 -18.97
CA VAL A 452 22.51 -11.18 -19.81
C VAL A 452 22.48 -11.64 -21.28
N THR A 453 22.70 -12.93 -21.54
CA THR A 453 22.69 -13.49 -22.89
C THR A 453 21.32 -13.30 -23.56
N ASN A 454 20.24 -13.53 -22.82
CA ASN A 454 18.88 -13.30 -23.28
C ASN A 454 18.62 -11.82 -23.60
N LEU A 455 19.09 -10.89 -22.76
CA LEU A 455 18.95 -9.46 -23.02
C LEU A 455 19.72 -9.00 -24.27
N ILE A 456 20.91 -9.57 -24.52
CA ILE A 456 21.66 -9.33 -25.76
C ILE A 456 20.85 -9.80 -26.98
N MET A 457 20.27 -11.00 -26.90
CA MET A 457 19.41 -11.51 -27.98
C MET A 457 18.15 -10.67 -28.19
N LEU A 458 17.52 -10.20 -27.11
CA LEU A 458 16.34 -9.32 -27.17
C LEU A 458 16.66 -8.02 -27.91
N THR A 459 17.74 -7.34 -27.51
CA THR A 459 18.12 -6.03 -28.06
C THR A 459 18.57 -6.12 -29.50
N LYS A 460 19.27 -7.19 -29.89
CA LYS A 460 19.56 -7.47 -31.31
C LYS A 460 18.28 -7.67 -32.14
N ARG A 461 17.28 -8.35 -31.58
CA ARG A 461 16.03 -8.66 -32.30
C ARG A 461 15.08 -7.47 -32.43
N ILE A 462 15.08 -6.56 -31.45
CA ILE A 462 14.25 -5.35 -31.45
C ILE A 462 14.98 -4.15 -32.05
N ASN A 463 16.31 -4.19 -32.07
CA ASN A 463 17.20 -3.11 -32.49
C ASN A 463 16.94 -1.78 -31.73
N CYS A 464 17.01 -1.85 -30.41
CA CYS A 464 16.77 -0.74 -29.49
C CYS A 464 17.98 -0.56 -28.54
N ASN A 465 18.01 0.56 -27.82
CA ASN A 465 18.87 0.75 -26.64
C ASN A 465 18.13 0.28 -25.38
N LEU A 466 18.86 -0.02 -24.30
CA LEU A 466 18.26 -0.43 -23.03
C LEU A 466 18.93 0.28 -21.84
N TYR A 467 18.13 0.62 -20.83
CA TYR A 467 18.62 0.97 -19.51
C TYR A 467 18.68 -0.29 -18.66
N ILE A 468 19.73 -0.46 -17.87
CA ILE A 468 19.86 -1.59 -16.95
C ILE A 468 20.25 -1.10 -15.55
N THR A 469 19.60 -1.69 -14.55
CA THR A 469 19.90 -1.54 -13.13
C THR A 469 20.01 -2.94 -12.55
N SER A 470 21.10 -3.27 -11.86
CA SER A 470 21.12 -4.46 -11.02
C SER A 470 20.49 -4.14 -9.66
N PHE A 471 19.86 -5.11 -9.02
CA PHE A 471 19.26 -4.89 -7.70
C PHE A 471 19.38 -6.10 -6.76
N SER A 472 19.39 -5.80 -5.48
CA SER A 472 19.25 -6.70 -4.34
C SER A 472 18.42 -5.94 -3.29
N HIS A 473 18.86 -5.84 -2.04
CA HIS A 473 18.40 -4.89 -1.04
C HIS A 473 18.91 -3.46 -1.27
N TYR A 474 19.62 -3.23 -2.38
CA TYR A 474 19.98 -1.93 -2.93
C TYR A 474 19.74 -1.93 -4.44
N VAL A 475 19.60 -0.75 -5.04
CA VAL A 475 19.59 -0.56 -6.50
C VAL A 475 20.89 0.06 -6.97
N SER A 476 21.51 -0.51 -8.01
CA SER A 476 22.72 0.05 -8.60
C SER A 476 22.46 1.36 -9.33
N GLN A 477 23.54 2.06 -9.70
CA GLN A 477 23.47 3.12 -10.70
C GLN A 477 22.91 2.54 -12.01
N THR A 478 21.97 3.28 -12.63
CA THR A 478 21.41 2.90 -13.93
C THR A 478 22.43 3.11 -15.03
N ALA A 479 22.68 2.09 -15.85
CA ALA A 479 23.53 2.19 -17.04
C ALA A 479 22.68 2.21 -18.32
N LEU A 480 22.96 3.14 -19.23
CA LEU A 480 22.41 3.11 -20.59
C LEU A 480 23.32 2.29 -21.50
N LEU A 481 22.82 1.15 -21.99
CA LEU A 481 23.51 0.34 -22.99
C LEU A 481 23.05 0.74 -24.39
N LYS A 482 23.98 1.27 -25.17
CA LYS A 482 23.79 1.67 -26.57
C LYS A 482 23.91 0.45 -27.47
N THR A 483 22.84 -0.35 -27.54
CA THR A 483 22.82 -1.64 -28.23
C THR A 483 22.32 -1.57 -29.67
N LYS A 484 21.63 -0.49 -30.05
CA LYS A 484 21.12 -0.29 -31.39
C LYS A 484 22.25 -0.28 -32.43
N ASP A 485 22.07 -1.04 -33.50
CA ASP A 485 23.02 -1.18 -34.62
C ASP A 485 24.42 -1.68 -34.22
N ARG A 486 24.57 -2.32 -33.05
CA ARG A 486 25.85 -2.90 -32.57
C ARG A 486 25.95 -4.41 -32.75
N SER A 487 27.17 -4.94 -32.82
CA SER A 487 27.43 -6.40 -32.84
C SER A 487 27.20 -7.03 -31.46
N THR A 488 26.99 -8.35 -31.41
CA THR A 488 26.81 -9.08 -30.15
C THR A 488 27.99 -8.90 -29.19
N SER A 489 29.23 -8.96 -29.71
CA SER A 489 30.45 -8.73 -28.94
C SER A 489 30.51 -7.30 -28.36
N GLN A 490 30.18 -6.28 -29.16
CA GLN A 490 30.15 -4.89 -28.69
C GLN A 490 29.09 -4.66 -27.61
N ILE A 491 27.94 -5.35 -27.72
CA ILE A 491 26.89 -5.28 -26.69
C ILE A 491 27.38 -5.96 -25.41
N TYR A 492 27.96 -7.16 -25.52
CA TYR A 492 28.50 -7.89 -24.38
C TYR A 492 29.52 -7.06 -23.58
N GLN A 493 30.42 -6.36 -24.28
CA GLN A 493 31.39 -5.45 -23.65
C GLN A 493 30.75 -4.31 -22.86
N GLN A 494 29.55 -3.85 -23.25
CA GLN A 494 28.81 -2.86 -22.47
C GLN A 494 28.18 -3.47 -21.22
N PHE A 495 27.69 -4.71 -21.29
CA PHE A 495 27.15 -5.43 -20.13
C PHE A 495 28.21 -5.70 -19.05
N LEU A 496 29.47 -5.93 -19.43
CA LEU A 496 30.57 -6.12 -18.48
C LEU A 496 30.83 -4.88 -17.59
N ARG A 497 30.39 -3.69 -18.02
CA ARG A 497 30.56 -2.43 -17.27
C ARG A 497 29.39 -2.11 -16.34
N VAL A 498 28.34 -2.95 -16.34
CA VAL A 498 27.16 -2.72 -15.50
C VAL A 498 27.53 -2.97 -14.04
N PRO A 499 27.37 -1.98 -13.14
CA PRO A 499 27.63 -2.18 -11.72
C PRO A 499 26.72 -3.28 -11.16
N LYS A 500 27.29 -4.16 -10.34
CA LYS A 500 26.56 -5.25 -9.68
C LYS A 500 26.45 -4.95 -8.18
N VAL A 501 25.31 -5.30 -7.59
CA VAL A 501 25.09 -5.27 -6.14
C VAL A 501 24.75 -6.68 -5.65
N THR A 502 24.90 -6.94 -4.36
CA THR A 502 24.56 -8.25 -3.77
C THR A 502 23.92 -8.07 -2.39
N GLY A 503 23.19 -9.09 -1.93
CA GLY A 503 22.53 -9.16 -0.63
C GLY A 503 21.12 -9.74 -0.71
N GLY A 504 20.21 -9.28 0.16
CA GLY A 504 18.81 -9.72 0.15
C GLY A 504 18.04 -9.23 -1.08
N THR A 505 16.77 -9.58 -1.20
CA THR A 505 15.90 -9.13 -2.31
C THR A 505 14.95 -8.04 -1.80
N ASP A 506 14.89 -6.87 -2.45
CA ASP A 506 13.97 -5.80 -2.08
C ASP A 506 13.34 -5.11 -3.31
N PHE A 507 12.10 -5.51 -3.64
CA PHE A 507 11.39 -4.94 -4.78
C PHE A 507 10.89 -3.52 -4.52
N GLU A 508 10.72 -3.10 -3.25
CA GLU A 508 10.20 -1.76 -2.92
C GLU A 508 11.13 -0.67 -3.43
N GLN A 509 12.44 -0.88 -3.35
CA GLN A 509 13.42 0.08 -3.86
C GLN A 509 13.39 0.17 -5.39
N VAL A 510 13.10 -0.95 -6.07
CA VAL A 510 12.93 -0.97 -7.52
C VAL A 510 11.67 -0.18 -7.91
N TRP A 511 10.53 -0.46 -7.28
CA TRP A 511 9.27 0.22 -7.54
C TRP A 511 9.36 1.72 -7.28
N ARG A 512 9.94 2.12 -6.15
CA ARG A 512 10.20 3.54 -5.82
C ARG A 512 11.07 4.21 -6.88
N LYS A 513 12.14 3.55 -7.33
CA LYS A 513 13.01 4.08 -8.38
C LYS A 513 12.24 4.26 -9.69
N ILE A 514 11.36 3.33 -10.05
CA ILE A 514 10.50 3.45 -11.24
C ILE A 514 9.58 4.67 -11.13
N ASP A 515 8.92 4.84 -9.99
CA ASP A 515 7.97 5.94 -9.79
C ASP A 515 8.66 7.31 -9.80
N ILE A 516 9.83 7.45 -9.14
CA ILE A 516 10.65 8.67 -9.18
C ILE A 516 11.08 9.00 -10.62
N LEU A 517 11.49 7.99 -11.40
CA LEU A 517 11.89 8.19 -12.80
C LEU A 517 10.71 8.60 -13.68
N ASP A 518 9.52 8.04 -13.46
CA ASP A 518 8.33 8.40 -14.22
C ASP A 518 7.91 9.85 -13.96
N GLU A 519 7.97 10.31 -12.71
CA GLU A 519 7.74 11.72 -12.36
C GLU A 519 8.75 12.65 -13.04
N PHE A 520 10.03 12.30 -12.99
CA PHE A 520 11.08 13.03 -13.70
C PHE A 520 10.80 13.10 -15.21
N ASN A 521 10.42 11.97 -15.83
CA ASN A 521 10.14 11.90 -17.25
C ASN A 521 8.94 12.77 -17.65
N LYS A 522 7.84 12.69 -16.88
CA LYS A 522 6.65 13.54 -17.10
C LYS A 522 7.00 15.02 -17.06
N LYS A 523 7.78 15.47 -16.07
CA LYS A 523 8.19 16.87 -15.91
C LYS A 523 9.01 17.37 -17.10
N ASN A 524 9.81 16.50 -17.71
CA ASN A 524 10.70 16.84 -18.83
C ASN A 524 10.12 16.45 -20.21
N ASN A 525 8.84 16.06 -20.29
CA ASN A 525 8.19 15.58 -21.51
C ASN A 525 8.91 14.39 -22.19
N TYR A 526 9.54 13.55 -21.38
CA TYR A 526 10.08 12.26 -21.81
C TYR A 526 9.01 11.18 -21.72
N SER A 527 9.15 10.16 -22.56
CA SER A 527 8.26 9.00 -22.49
C SER A 527 8.42 8.28 -21.16
N HIS A 528 7.32 7.71 -20.66
CA HIS A 528 7.40 6.68 -19.62
C HIS A 528 8.34 5.54 -20.04
N GLN A 529 8.81 4.74 -19.09
CA GLN A 529 9.65 3.57 -19.34
C GLN A 529 8.81 2.28 -19.29
N ILE A 530 9.15 1.30 -20.13
CA ILE A 530 8.68 -0.08 -20.00
C ILE A 530 9.71 -0.81 -19.15
N ASN A 531 9.29 -1.24 -17.96
CA ASN A 531 10.16 -1.85 -16.98
C ASN A 531 10.02 -3.37 -17.01
N PHE A 532 11.15 -4.09 -17.04
CA PHE A 532 11.20 -5.53 -16.86
C PHE A 532 12.00 -5.86 -15.60
N ILE A 533 11.37 -6.50 -14.62
CA ILE A 533 12.06 -7.05 -13.45
C ILE A 533 12.34 -8.52 -13.74
N ILE A 534 13.60 -8.90 -13.88
CA ILE A 534 14.03 -10.29 -14.10
C ILE A 534 14.49 -10.88 -12.77
N THR A 535 13.78 -11.88 -12.25
CA THR A 535 13.91 -12.37 -10.87
C THR A 535 13.44 -13.82 -10.72
N ASP A 536 13.72 -14.43 -9.57
CA ASP A 536 13.17 -15.70 -9.11
C ASP A 536 11.88 -15.55 -8.28
N PHE A 537 11.44 -14.31 -8.01
CA PHE A 537 10.28 -13.95 -7.19
C PHE A 537 10.46 -14.18 -5.67
N GLY A 538 11.68 -14.39 -5.19
CA GLY A 538 12.00 -14.56 -3.77
C GLY A 538 11.86 -13.27 -2.95
N TYR A 539 10.66 -12.70 -2.88
CA TYR A 539 10.37 -11.46 -2.16
C TYR A 539 9.00 -11.50 -1.46
N SER A 540 8.96 -10.99 -0.23
CA SER A 540 7.71 -10.76 0.52
C SER A 540 7.46 -9.27 0.64
N LEU A 541 6.25 -8.82 0.27
CA LEU A 541 5.83 -7.44 0.38
C LEU A 541 5.88 -6.95 1.83
N SER A 542 6.23 -5.68 1.98
CA SER A 542 6.17 -5.01 3.26
C SER A 542 4.73 -4.98 3.81
N ARG A 543 4.58 -5.14 5.13
CA ARG A 543 3.28 -5.06 5.78
C ARG A 543 2.64 -3.69 5.53
N GLY A 544 1.35 -3.68 5.17
CA GLY A 544 0.60 -2.45 4.90
C GLY A 544 0.90 -1.81 3.53
N HIS A 545 1.71 -2.45 2.67
CA HIS A 545 1.84 -1.99 1.29
C HIS A 545 0.46 -1.95 0.60
N ARG A 546 0.22 -0.87 -0.14
CA ARG A 546 -0.98 -0.67 -0.97
C ARG A 546 -0.58 -0.06 -2.29
N TRP A 547 -1.11 -0.62 -3.36
CA TRP A 547 -0.87 -0.15 -4.71
C TRP A 547 -1.80 0.99 -5.09
N SER A 548 -1.23 2.11 -5.54
CA SER A 548 -2.00 3.10 -6.28
C SER A 548 -2.02 2.74 -7.77
N ARG A 549 -3.19 2.81 -8.40
CA ARG A 549 -3.35 2.55 -9.84
C ARG A 549 -2.58 3.54 -10.72
N GLU A 550 -2.23 4.70 -10.16
CA GLU A 550 -1.55 5.76 -10.88
C GLU A 550 -0.04 5.59 -10.92
N GLN A 551 0.51 4.70 -10.09
CA GLN A 551 1.94 4.42 -10.04
C GLN A 551 2.43 3.76 -11.34
N ALA A 552 3.58 4.21 -11.82
CA ALA A 552 4.21 3.67 -13.02
C ALA A 552 4.75 2.26 -12.74
N SER A 553 5.22 2.03 -11.52
CA SER A 553 5.61 0.72 -11.00
C SER A 553 4.51 -0.33 -11.12
N LEU A 554 3.23 0.06 -11.01
CA LEU A 554 2.08 -0.82 -11.29
C LEU A 554 1.76 -0.94 -12.78
N LYS A 555 1.73 0.19 -13.52
CA LYS A 555 1.23 0.21 -14.90
C LYS A 555 2.19 -0.36 -15.95
N HIS A 556 3.48 -0.08 -15.80
CA HIS A 556 4.47 -0.26 -16.86
C HIS A 556 5.54 -1.30 -16.51
N THR A 557 5.35 -2.07 -15.44
CA THR A 557 6.33 -3.05 -14.95
C THR A 557 5.86 -4.48 -15.20
N TYR A 558 6.71 -5.24 -15.88
CA TYR A 558 6.50 -6.63 -16.22
C TYR A 558 7.53 -7.50 -15.51
N TYR A 559 7.09 -8.64 -14.99
CA TYR A 559 7.95 -9.55 -14.24
C TYR A 559 8.32 -10.73 -15.13
N VAL A 560 9.60 -11.04 -15.17
CA VAL A 560 10.21 -12.05 -16.05
C VAL A 560 10.92 -13.06 -15.16
N PRO A 561 10.61 -14.36 -15.27
CA PRO A 561 11.34 -15.36 -14.49
C PRO A 561 12.78 -15.48 -14.96
N MET A 562 13.69 -15.69 -14.00
CA MET A 562 15.04 -16.16 -14.27
C MET A 562 15.04 -17.52 -14.98
N SER A 563 16.13 -17.81 -15.69
CA SER A 563 16.40 -19.15 -16.20
C SER A 563 16.54 -20.11 -15.02
N MET A 564 15.88 -21.27 -15.07
CA MET A 564 15.93 -22.29 -14.02
C MET A 564 15.94 -23.68 -14.66
N ASP A 565 16.62 -24.62 -14.01
CA ASP A 565 16.40 -26.04 -14.29
C ASP A 565 14.98 -26.48 -13.85
N PRO A 566 14.51 -27.68 -14.22
CA PRO A 566 13.16 -28.14 -13.87
C PRO A 566 12.87 -28.22 -12.37
N HIS A 567 13.88 -28.49 -11.52
CA HIS A 567 13.71 -28.53 -10.08
C HIS A 567 13.57 -27.12 -9.51
N GLY A 568 14.48 -26.20 -9.88
CA GLY A 568 14.41 -24.78 -9.53
C GLY A 568 13.14 -24.09 -10.03
N TRP A 569 12.57 -24.55 -11.15
CA TRP A 569 11.31 -24.01 -11.69
C TRP A 569 10.12 -24.23 -10.77
N ASN A 570 10.03 -25.37 -10.07
CA ASN A 570 8.94 -25.61 -9.12
C ASN A 570 9.01 -24.64 -7.94
N HIS A 571 10.21 -24.35 -7.46
CA HIS A 571 10.44 -23.33 -6.43
C HIS A 571 10.06 -21.94 -6.91
N LEU A 572 10.52 -21.55 -8.10
CA LEU A 572 10.15 -20.28 -8.73
C LEU A 572 8.63 -20.15 -8.89
N LEU A 573 7.94 -21.20 -9.32
CA LEU A 573 6.48 -21.20 -9.47
C LEU A 573 5.75 -21.01 -8.14
N ARG A 574 6.28 -21.55 -7.04
CA ARG A 574 5.73 -21.33 -5.71
C ARG A 574 5.89 -19.86 -5.33
N TRP A 575 7.09 -19.31 -5.41
CA TRP A 575 7.35 -17.89 -5.10
C TRP A 575 6.57 -16.95 -6.01
N ALA A 576 6.41 -17.27 -7.29
CA ALA A 576 5.58 -16.48 -8.21
C ALA A 576 4.09 -16.50 -7.81
N LYS A 577 3.56 -17.61 -7.29
CA LYS A 577 2.18 -17.67 -6.77
C LYS A 577 2.06 -16.84 -5.50
N ASP A 578 2.98 -17.02 -4.56
CA ASP A 578 2.99 -16.28 -3.29
C ASP A 578 3.11 -14.77 -3.56
N PHE A 579 4.00 -14.36 -4.46
CA PHE A 579 4.14 -12.98 -4.92
C PHE A 579 2.86 -12.44 -5.56
N ARG A 580 2.23 -13.21 -6.47
CA ARG A 580 0.96 -12.82 -7.10
C ARG A 580 -0.12 -12.58 -6.05
N ASP A 581 -0.24 -13.48 -5.08
CA ASP A 581 -1.32 -13.43 -4.09
C ASP A 581 -1.10 -12.26 -3.12
N GLN A 582 0.14 -11.97 -2.73
CA GLN A 582 0.51 -10.75 -2.00
C GLN A 582 0.18 -9.46 -2.78
N MET A 583 0.51 -9.40 -4.06
CA MET A 583 0.23 -8.24 -4.92
C MET A 583 -1.28 -8.00 -5.08
N ILE A 584 -2.07 -9.07 -5.24
CA ILE A 584 -3.54 -9.00 -5.29
C ILE A 584 -4.08 -8.48 -3.97
N LYS A 585 -3.59 -8.99 -2.83
CA LYS A 585 -4.00 -8.54 -1.50
C LYS A 585 -3.69 -7.06 -1.29
N ALA A 586 -2.55 -6.59 -1.78
CA ALA A 586 -2.16 -5.19 -1.75
C ALA A 586 -2.88 -4.28 -2.78
N GLY A 587 -3.84 -4.80 -3.56
CA GLY A 587 -4.70 -4.02 -4.48
C GLY A 587 -4.36 -4.14 -5.98
N ASP A 588 -3.33 -4.90 -6.37
CA ASP A 588 -2.98 -5.12 -7.77
C ASP A 588 -3.64 -6.38 -8.35
N HIS A 589 -4.93 -6.29 -8.61
CA HIS A 589 -5.72 -7.38 -9.20
C HIS A 589 -5.32 -7.73 -10.65
N SER A 590 -4.41 -6.96 -11.27
CA SER A 590 -4.02 -7.10 -12.66
C SER A 590 -2.62 -7.69 -12.86
N VAL A 591 -1.88 -7.94 -11.77
CA VAL A 591 -0.48 -8.40 -11.76
C VAL A 591 -0.24 -9.60 -12.67
N ARG A 592 -1.19 -10.54 -12.74
CA ARG A 592 -1.05 -11.76 -13.56
C ARG A 592 -0.80 -11.48 -15.04
N LYS A 593 -1.39 -10.41 -15.60
CA LYS A 593 -1.19 -10.02 -17.01
C LYS A 593 0.22 -9.50 -17.27
N ARG A 594 0.94 -9.09 -16.22
CA ARG A 594 2.29 -8.55 -16.28
C ARG A 594 3.38 -9.53 -15.86
N MET A 595 3.00 -10.67 -15.27
CA MET A 595 3.91 -11.78 -15.03
C MET A 595 4.06 -12.62 -16.32
N LEU A 596 5.24 -12.61 -16.91
CA LEU A 596 5.57 -13.34 -18.14
C LEU A 596 5.88 -14.81 -17.83
N LEU A 597 4.93 -15.48 -17.15
CA LEU A 597 4.96 -16.87 -16.69
C LEU A 597 3.78 -17.70 -17.17
#